data_AF-A0ABD5XZB5-F1
#
_entry.id   AF-A0ABD5XZB5-F1
#
_cell.length_a   1.000
_cell.length_b   1.000
_cell.length_c   1.000
_cell.angle_alpha   90.00
_cell.angle_beta   90.00
_cell.angle_gamma   90.00
#
_symmetry.space_group_name_H-M   'P 1'
#
loop_
_entity.id
_entity.type
_entity.pdbx_description
1 polymer ?
#
loop_
_entity_poly.entity_id
_entity_poly.type
_entity_poly.pdbx_seq_one_letter_code
_entity_poly.pdbx_strand_id
1 'polypeptide(L)'
;MLDTDPSDDAGDAAGGWAFVADSDGAAKLFGALVDLDADDTYTRSELAERSGVPLKTLYLNDLIAAFVDLGVLETEVAPSDDEGEPRYRVVADSDLLAAAAAFEDAYRSRTD
;
A
#
# COMPACT_ATOMS: atom_id res chain seq x y z
N MET A 1 -21.70 42.32 -9.04
CA MET A 1 -22.20 40.93 -8.98
C MET A 1 -21.08 40.11 -9.58
N LEU A 2 -20.21 39.54 -8.74
CA LEU A 2 -19.11 38.71 -9.23
C LEU A 2 -19.71 37.38 -9.66
N ASP A 3 -19.51 37.03 -10.93
CA ASP A 3 -19.59 35.65 -11.39
C ASP A 3 -18.64 34.82 -10.53
N THR A 4 -19.22 34.03 -9.62
CA THR A 4 -18.47 32.96 -8.96
C THR A 4 -18.43 31.85 -9.98
N ASP A 5 -17.35 31.84 -10.76
CA ASP A 5 -16.92 30.69 -11.52
C ASP A 5 -16.84 29.51 -10.54
N PRO A 6 -17.59 28.42 -10.73
CA PRO A 6 -17.30 27.19 -10.04
C PRO A 6 -15.99 26.68 -10.66
N SER A 7 -14.87 27.19 -10.15
CA SER A 7 -13.73 26.33 -9.89
C SER A 7 -14.22 25.33 -8.84
N ASP A 8 -15.06 24.39 -9.30
CA ASP A 8 -15.17 23.09 -8.70
C ASP A 8 -13.73 22.60 -8.73
N ASP A 9 -13.09 22.76 -7.58
CA ASP A 9 -11.92 22.03 -7.16
C ASP A 9 -12.36 20.57 -7.16
N ALA A 10 -12.55 20.01 -8.35
CA ALA A 10 -12.37 18.60 -8.62
C ALA A 10 -10.86 18.37 -8.48
N GLY A 11 -10.35 18.56 -7.26
CA GLY A 11 -9.01 18.18 -6.88
C GLY A 11 -8.90 16.71 -7.23
N ASP A 12 -8.15 16.44 -8.30
CA ASP A 12 -7.63 15.16 -8.74
C ASP A 12 -8.27 13.97 -8.01
N ALA A 13 -9.37 13.44 -8.54
CA ALA A 13 -9.68 12.03 -8.32
C ALA A 13 -8.65 11.20 -9.10
N ALA A 14 -7.38 11.35 -8.74
CA ALA A 14 -6.26 10.58 -9.20
C ALA A 14 -6.54 9.14 -8.75
N GLY A 15 -7.16 8.35 -9.63
CA GLY A 15 -7.58 6.98 -9.34
C GLY A 15 -6.38 6.11 -8.94
N GLY A 16 -6.64 4.85 -8.54
CA GLY A 16 -5.59 3.97 -7.99
C GLY A 16 -4.30 3.87 -8.82
N TRP A 17 -4.39 3.99 -10.16
CA TRP A 17 -3.20 4.01 -11.03
C TRP A 17 -2.33 5.26 -10.90
N ALA A 18 -2.93 6.42 -10.62
CA ALA A 18 -2.20 7.64 -10.35
C ALA A 18 -1.46 7.54 -9.01
N PHE A 19 -2.10 7.00 -7.96
CA PHE A 19 -1.42 6.68 -6.70
C PHE A 19 -0.19 5.79 -6.93
N VAL A 20 -0.32 4.72 -7.72
CA VAL A 20 0.79 3.81 -8.04
C VAL A 20 1.91 4.52 -8.82
N ALA A 21 1.55 5.42 -9.74
CA ALA A 21 2.51 6.15 -10.57
C ALA A 21 3.26 7.25 -9.80
N ASP A 22 2.58 7.95 -8.90
CA ASP A 22 3.11 9.10 -8.18
C ASP A 22 3.86 8.70 -6.89
N SER A 23 3.58 7.50 -6.37
CA SER A 23 4.17 7.01 -5.13
C SER A 23 5.38 6.12 -5.39
N ASP A 24 6.58 6.65 -5.08
CA ASP A 24 7.84 5.93 -5.20
C ASP A 24 7.82 4.58 -4.45
N GLY A 25 7.82 3.48 -5.22
CA GLY A 25 7.82 2.13 -4.69
C GLY A 25 6.43 1.51 -4.49
N ALA A 26 5.34 2.21 -4.77
CA ALA A 26 3.99 1.68 -4.59
C ALA A 26 3.74 0.41 -5.41
N ALA A 27 4.09 0.38 -6.69
CA ALA A 27 3.93 -0.82 -7.53
C ALA A 27 4.68 -2.03 -6.94
N LYS A 28 5.91 -1.81 -6.46
CA LYS A 28 6.75 -2.88 -5.90
C LYS A 28 6.23 -3.37 -4.56
N LEU A 29 5.86 -2.45 -3.68
CA LEU A 29 5.30 -2.81 -2.38
C LEU A 29 3.97 -3.54 -2.58
N PHE A 30 3.06 -3.00 -3.39
CA PHE A 30 1.75 -3.60 -3.58
C PHE A 30 1.82 -5.01 -4.17
N GLY A 31 2.69 -5.21 -5.18
CA GLY A 31 2.94 -6.53 -5.74
C GLY A 31 3.48 -7.50 -4.70
N ALA A 32 4.40 -7.07 -3.83
CA ALA A 32 4.91 -7.94 -2.77
C ALA A 32 3.86 -8.26 -1.70
N LEU A 33 2.95 -7.33 -1.39
CA LEU A 33 1.86 -7.56 -0.42
C LEU A 33 0.91 -8.68 -0.85
N VAL A 34 0.70 -8.87 -2.16
CA VAL A 34 -0.13 -9.96 -2.71
C VAL A 34 0.39 -11.34 -2.32
N ASP A 35 1.71 -11.50 -2.16
CA ASP A 35 2.36 -12.78 -1.86
C ASP A 35 2.59 -13.00 -0.35
N LEU A 36 2.17 -12.06 0.51
CA LEU A 36 2.36 -12.18 1.96
C LEU A 36 1.27 -13.03 2.62
N ASP A 37 1.65 -13.71 3.70
CA ASP A 37 0.71 -14.45 4.52
C ASP A 37 -0.09 -13.47 5.39
N ALA A 38 -1.41 -13.57 5.31
CA ALA A 38 -2.30 -12.74 6.09
C ALA A 38 -2.31 -13.11 7.57
N ASP A 39 -1.78 -14.25 8.00
CA ASP A 39 -1.66 -14.61 9.42
C ASP A 39 -0.34 -14.18 10.07
N ASP A 40 0.61 -13.67 9.27
CA ASP A 40 1.91 -13.19 9.73
C ASP A 40 1.93 -11.67 9.97
N THR A 41 2.89 -11.25 10.78
CA THR A 41 3.21 -9.84 10.99
C THR A 41 4.61 -9.52 10.50
N TYR A 42 4.77 -8.35 9.89
CA TYR A 42 6.00 -7.93 9.25
C TYR A 42 6.46 -6.57 9.76
N THR A 43 7.76 -6.43 9.98
CA THR A 43 8.40 -5.14 10.25
C THR A 43 8.57 -4.33 8.95
N ARG A 44 8.84 -3.03 9.07
CA ARG A 44 9.14 -2.19 7.90
C ARG A 44 10.38 -2.69 7.16
N SER A 45 11.38 -3.20 7.89
CA SER A 45 12.59 -3.80 7.32
C SER A 45 12.29 -5.03 6.46
N GLU A 46 11.42 -5.92 6.94
CA GLU A 46 11.02 -7.11 6.18
C GLU A 46 10.16 -6.77 4.95
N LEU A 47 9.28 -5.77 5.06
CA LEU A 47 8.53 -5.25 3.91
C LEU A 47 9.47 -4.66 2.85
N ALA A 48 10.52 -3.94 3.26
CA ALA A 48 11.54 -3.41 2.36
C ALA A 48 12.29 -4.54 1.62
N GLU A 49 12.68 -5.59 2.35
CA GLU A 49 13.39 -6.74 1.77
C GLU A 49 12.54 -7.46 0.73
N ARG A 50 11.28 -7.79 1.07
CA ARG A 50 10.37 -8.53 0.17
C ARG A 50 9.95 -7.71 -1.05
N SER A 51 9.70 -6.42 -0.87
CA SER A 51 9.30 -5.53 -1.97
C SER A 51 10.47 -5.04 -2.83
N GLY A 52 11.70 -5.10 -2.32
CA GLY A 52 12.85 -4.44 -2.93
C GLY A 52 12.74 -2.91 -2.96
N VAL A 53 11.82 -2.32 -2.17
CA VAL A 53 11.76 -0.89 -1.93
C VAL A 53 12.82 -0.54 -0.88
N PRO A 54 13.68 0.48 -1.09
CA PRO A 54 14.70 0.82 -0.11
C PRO A 54 14.10 1.12 1.26
N LEU A 55 14.65 0.55 2.32
CA LEU A 55 14.17 0.78 3.69
C LEU A 55 14.09 2.28 4.03
N LYS A 56 15.11 3.04 3.61
CA LYS A 56 15.11 4.51 3.76
C LYS A 56 13.91 5.17 3.08
N THR A 57 13.48 4.68 1.92
CA THR A 57 12.28 5.18 1.24
C THR A 57 11.05 4.94 2.12
N LEU A 58 10.84 3.72 2.63
CA LEU A 58 9.69 3.38 3.50
C LEU A 58 9.66 4.12 4.84
N TYR A 59 10.78 4.70 5.27
CA TYR A 59 10.87 5.57 6.45
C TYR A 59 10.64 7.04 6.13
N LEU A 60 11.02 7.48 4.93
CA LEU A 60 10.96 8.89 4.54
C LEU A 60 9.65 9.26 3.84
N ASN A 61 8.98 8.29 3.23
CA ASN A 61 7.68 8.47 2.65
C ASN A 61 6.59 7.82 3.51
N ASP A 62 5.37 8.28 3.30
CA ASP A 62 4.19 7.75 3.99
C ASP A 62 3.61 6.54 3.26
N LEU A 63 4.41 5.78 2.51
CA LEU A 63 3.89 4.73 1.63
C LEU A 63 3.21 3.60 2.40
N ILE A 64 3.81 3.14 3.51
CA ILE A 64 3.19 2.12 4.36
C ILE A 64 1.92 2.68 5.01
N ALA A 65 1.94 3.93 5.46
CA ALA A 65 0.76 4.57 6.04
C ALA A 65 -0.37 4.68 5.00
N ALA A 66 -0.06 5.00 3.75
CA ALA A 66 -1.03 5.01 2.66
C ALA A 66 -1.65 3.61 2.43
N PHE A 67 -0.87 2.53 2.46
CA PHE A 67 -1.43 1.17 2.38
C PHE A 67 -2.25 0.78 3.60
N VAL A 68 -1.97 1.35 4.77
CA VAL A 68 -2.82 1.20 5.96
C VAL A 68 -4.14 1.96 5.77
N ASP A 69 -4.09 3.21 5.33
CA ASP A 69 -5.28 4.04 5.08
C ASP A 69 -6.18 3.47 3.98
N LEU A 70 -5.58 2.79 2.99
CA LEU A 70 -6.28 2.08 1.93
C LEU A 70 -6.86 0.72 2.38
N GLY A 71 -6.60 0.28 3.61
CA GLY A 71 -7.08 -1.00 4.14
C GLY A 71 -6.43 -2.22 3.49
N VAL A 72 -5.21 -2.08 2.97
CA VAL A 72 -4.39 -3.20 2.47
C VAL A 72 -3.52 -3.76 3.59
N LEU A 73 -3.02 -2.88 4.45
CA LEU A 73 -2.30 -3.21 5.66
C LEU A 73 -3.09 -2.79 6.88
N GLU A 74 -2.85 -3.48 7.99
CA GLU A 74 -3.20 -2.99 9.31
C GLU A 74 -1.94 -2.92 10.17
N THR A 75 -1.92 -1.97 11.12
CA THR A 75 -0.81 -1.83 12.06
C THR A 75 -1.15 -2.59 13.33
N GLU A 76 -0.37 -3.63 13.64
CA GLU A 76 -0.35 -4.24 14.97
C GLU A 76 0.78 -3.60 15.78
N VAL A 77 0.48 -2.60 16.62
CA VAL A 77 1.40 -2.22 17.70
C VAL A 77 0.90 -2.82 19.01
N ALA A 78 1.82 -3.52 19.68
CA ALA A 78 1.62 -4.37 20.84
C ALA A 78 0.89 -3.69 22.00
N PRO A 79 0.04 -4.43 22.74
CA PRO A 79 -0.43 -3.98 24.04
C PRO A 79 0.76 -3.93 25.00
N SER A 80 1.18 -2.72 25.37
CA SER A 80 2.22 -2.40 26.37
C SER A 80 3.66 -2.73 25.95
N ASP A 81 4.47 -1.67 25.79
CA ASP A 81 5.92 -1.54 25.96
C ASP A 81 6.56 -0.73 24.82
N ASP A 82 7.04 0.45 25.20
CA ASP A 82 7.59 1.57 24.42
C ASP A 82 8.91 1.25 23.66
N GLU A 83 9.18 -0.01 23.28
CA GLU A 83 10.48 -0.42 22.73
C GLU A 83 10.42 -1.23 21.41
N GLY A 84 9.24 -1.59 20.91
CA GLY A 84 9.09 -2.38 19.67
C GLY A 84 8.93 -1.54 18.39
N GLU A 85 9.60 -1.93 17.30
CA GLU A 85 9.29 -1.43 15.95
C GLU A 85 7.83 -1.80 15.57
N PRO A 86 7.05 -0.89 14.95
CA PRO A 86 5.69 -1.20 14.50
C PRO A 86 5.66 -2.39 13.55
N ARG A 87 4.63 -3.23 13.69
CA ARG A 87 4.39 -4.38 12.83
C ARG A 87 3.13 -4.20 11.99
N TYR A 88 3.15 -4.80 10.82
CA TYR A 88 2.11 -4.69 9.82
C TYR A 88 1.66 -6.06 9.38
N ARG A 89 0.35 -6.21 9.19
CA ARG A 89 -0.30 -7.43 8.71
C ARG A 89 -1.09 -7.08 7.45
N VAL A 90 -1.12 -7.98 6.47
CA VAL A 90 -2.00 -7.79 5.29
C VAL A 90 -3.44 -8.10 5.66
N VAL A 91 -4.37 -7.28 5.19
CA VAL A 91 -5.79 -7.46 5.45
C VAL A 91 -6.34 -8.49 4.46
N ALA A 92 -6.65 -9.70 4.95
CA ALA A 92 -7.09 -10.83 4.12
C ALA A 92 -8.33 -10.51 3.27
N ASP A 93 -9.27 -9.72 3.81
CA ASP A 93 -10.52 -9.34 3.15
C ASP A 93 -10.41 -7.99 2.40
N SER A 94 -9.20 -7.57 2.03
CA SER A 94 -8.99 -6.31 1.28
C SER A 94 -9.38 -6.47 -0.19
N ASP A 95 -10.41 -5.75 -0.63
CA ASP A 95 -10.84 -5.70 -2.04
C ASP A 95 -9.70 -5.25 -2.97
N LEU A 96 -8.82 -4.37 -2.49
CA LEU A 96 -7.66 -3.89 -3.24
C LEU A 96 -6.63 -5.00 -3.41
N LEU A 97 -6.33 -5.76 -2.35
CA LEU A 97 -5.40 -6.87 -2.41
C LEU A 97 -5.94 -7.99 -3.32
N ALA A 98 -7.25 -8.28 -3.23
CA ALA A 98 -7.93 -9.23 -4.11
C ALA A 98 -7.87 -8.81 -5.59
N ALA A 99 -8.06 -7.52 -5.89
CA ALA A 99 -7.95 -6.99 -7.25
C ALA A 99 -6.51 -7.08 -7.79
N ALA A 100 -5.51 -6.80 -6.96
CA ALA A 100 -4.10 -6.94 -7.33
C ALA A 100 -3.73 -8.41 -7.61
N ALA A 101 -4.17 -9.33 -6.75
CA ALA A 101 -3.99 -10.77 -6.96
C ALA A 101 -4.65 -11.25 -8.28
N ALA A 102 -5.88 -10.82 -8.54
CA ALA A 102 -6.58 -11.17 -9.78
C ALA A 102 -5.87 -10.62 -11.04
N PHE A 103 -5.27 -9.43 -10.95
CA PHE A 103 -4.47 -8.88 -12.04
C PHE A 103 -3.22 -9.71 -12.32
N GLU A 104 -2.46 -10.07 -11.27
CA GLU A 104 -1.27 -10.91 -11.36
C GLU A 104 -1.59 -12.28 -11.97
N ASP A 105 -2.67 -12.93 -11.51
CA ASP A 105 -3.11 -14.22 -12.04
C ASP A 105 -3.53 -14.11 -13.51
N ALA A 106 -4.27 -13.07 -13.87
CA ALA A 106 -4.66 -12.81 -15.26
C ALA A 106 -3.44 -12.55 -16.15
N TYR A 107 -2.41 -11.87 -15.65
CA TYR A 107 -1.17 -11.64 -16.39
C TYR A 107 -0.39 -12.94 -16.60
N ARG A 108 -0.13 -13.70 -15.52
CA ARG A 108 0.60 -14.98 -15.57
C ARG A 108 -0.07 -15.97 -16.52
N SER A 109 -1.40 -16.07 -16.49
CA SER A 109 -2.17 -16.96 -17.37
C SER A 109 -2.03 -16.66 -18.87
N ARG A 110 -1.54 -15.47 -19.25
CA ARG A 110 -1.29 -15.08 -20.65
C ARG A 110 0.16 -15.22 -21.07
N THR A 111 1.08 -15.32 -20.12
CA THR A 111 2.52 -15.37 -20.37
C THR A 111 3.11 -16.78 -20.23
N ASP A 112 2.34 -17.72 -19.65
CA ASP A 112 2.61 -19.16 -19.63
C ASP A 112 2.19 -19.83 -20.96
#